data_AF-A0A2P2M817-F1
#
_entry.id   AF-A0A2P2M817-F1
#
_cell.length_a   1.000
_cell.length_b   1.000
_cell.length_c   1.000
_cell.angle_alpha   90.00
_cell.angle_beta   90.00
_cell.angle_gamma   90.00
#
_symmetry.space_group_name_H-M   'P 1'
#
loop_
_entity.id
_entity.type
_entity.pdbx_description
1 polymer ?
#
loop_
_entity_poly.entity_id
_entity_poly.type
_entity_poly.pdbx_seq_one_letter_code
_entity_poly.pdbx_strand_id
1 'polypeptide(L)'
;MKRPVSRHESLSDKIHRYRSVLLVISIPLLLVVLVLFAMPPGRSPPAAAVLEEYEINGGRKVSPNLKGSKNYAVIFDAGSSGSRVHVFCFDHNMDLVYIGRDLELFLQIKPGLSAYAKDPRAAADSLISLLDKAESAVPKDLRRKTPVRVGATAGLRTLEGDASDRILQAVRDLLRDRSNLKSDANAVTVLDGSQEGSYQWVTINYLLGNLGKDYSSTVGVVDLGGGSVQMAYAISKKDAANAPRVSDGEDTYVKEMHLMGRDYYLYVHSYLHYGLLAARVEMLTASEDSGNPCILVGYDGMSDHIFPKA
;
A
#
# COMPACT_ATOMS: atom_id res chain seq x y z
N MET A 1 65.55 -63.20 -29.61
CA MET A 1 64.95 -62.09 -30.40
C MET A 1 64.55 -60.96 -29.47
N LYS A 2 64.68 -59.71 -29.94
CA LYS A 2 64.83 -58.44 -29.21
C LYS A 2 63.70 -58.11 -28.22
N ARG A 3 64.04 -57.56 -27.03
CA ARG A 3 63.13 -56.83 -26.13
C ARG A 3 62.69 -55.51 -26.78
N PRO A 4 61.43 -55.03 -26.62
CA PRO A 4 61.03 -53.72 -27.09
C PRO A 4 61.55 -52.63 -26.13
N VAL A 5 62.12 -51.58 -26.71
CA VAL A 5 62.59 -50.39 -26.01
C VAL A 5 61.39 -49.51 -25.69
N SER A 6 61.14 -49.27 -24.40
CA SER A 6 60.21 -48.23 -23.93
C SER A 6 60.81 -46.85 -24.23
N ARG A 7 60.17 -46.09 -25.13
CA ARG A 7 60.53 -44.69 -25.40
C ARG A 7 59.93 -43.83 -24.27
N HIS A 8 60.77 -43.30 -23.40
CA HIS A 8 60.37 -42.28 -22.43
C HIS A 8 60.05 -40.99 -23.20
N GLU A 9 58.79 -40.56 -23.21
CA GLU A 9 58.42 -39.22 -23.69
C GLU A 9 59.10 -38.15 -22.81
N SER A 10 59.77 -37.19 -23.44
CA SER A 10 60.36 -36.04 -22.77
C SER A 10 59.26 -35.11 -22.23
N LEU A 11 59.51 -34.45 -21.09
CA LEU A 11 58.63 -33.42 -20.54
C LEU A 11 58.31 -32.33 -21.57
N SER A 12 59.27 -32.01 -22.44
CA SER A 12 59.10 -31.04 -23.53
C SER A 12 58.01 -31.46 -24.53
N ASP A 13 57.93 -32.76 -24.86
CA ASP A 13 56.96 -33.29 -25.83
C ASP A 13 55.54 -33.29 -25.24
N LYS A 14 55.42 -33.57 -23.93
CA LYS A 14 54.15 -33.44 -23.21
C LYS A 14 53.67 -31.99 -23.15
N ILE A 15 54.56 -31.04 -22.87
CA ILE A 15 54.24 -29.62 -22.82
C ILE A 15 53.78 -29.11 -24.19
N HIS A 16 54.43 -29.53 -25.27
CA HIS A 16 54.02 -29.17 -26.64
C HIS A 16 52.66 -29.77 -27.02
N ARG A 17 52.39 -31.03 -26.67
CA ARG A 17 51.13 -31.71 -26.98
C ARG A 17 49.91 -31.07 -26.29
N TYR A 18 50.08 -30.58 -25.06
CA TYR A 18 49.01 -29.94 -24.29
C TYR A 18 49.08 -28.42 -24.32
N ARG A 19 49.93 -27.80 -25.14
CA ARG A 19 50.16 -26.35 -25.16
C ARG A 19 48.87 -25.56 -25.37
N SER A 20 47.99 -26.01 -26.27
CA SER A 20 46.68 -25.38 -26.50
C SER A 20 45.71 -25.57 -25.32
N VAL A 21 45.73 -26.73 -24.66
CA VAL A 21 44.88 -27.00 -23.48
C VAL A 21 45.37 -26.21 -22.27
N LEU A 22 46.69 -26.13 -22.08
CA LEU A 22 47.34 -25.35 -21.04
C LEU A 22 47.04 -23.86 -21.23
N LEU A 23 47.07 -23.33 -22.46
CA LEU A 23 46.68 -21.94 -22.75
C LEU A 23 45.19 -21.70 -22.49
N VAL A 24 44.31 -22.63 -22.87
CA VAL A 24 42.85 -22.52 -22.65
C VAL A 24 42.48 -22.54 -21.16
N ILE A 25 43.27 -23.20 -20.31
CA ILE A 25 43.02 -23.23 -18.85
C ILE A 25 43.73 -22.10 -18.12
N SER A 26 44.98 -21.78 -18.50
CA SER A 26 45.78 -20.76 -17.82
C SER A 26 45.28 -19.34 -18.05
N ILE A 27 44.77 -19.02 -19.25
CA ILE A 27 44.26 -17.66 -19.56
C ILE A 27 43.03 -17.29 -18.71
N PRO A 28 41.97 -18.13 -18.61
CA PRO A 28 40.84 -17.84 -17.71
C PRO A 28 41.27 -17.78 -16.25
N LEU A 29 42.18 -18.64 -15.80
CA LEU A 29 42.65 -18.63 -14.42
C LEU A 29 43.40 -17.33 -14.09
N LEU A 30 44.23 -16.86 -15.01
CA LEU A 30 44.96 -15.60 -14.88
C LEU A 30 44.01 -14.40 -14.91
N LEU A 31 42.95 -14.45 -15.74
CA LEU A 31 41.89 -13.44 -15.75
C LEU A 31 41.10 -13.41 -14.44
N VAL A 32 40.77 -14.56 -13.85
CA VAL A 32 40.09 -14.63 -12.54
C VAL A 32 40.98 -14.06 -11.44
N VAL A 33 42.27 -14.40 -11.43
CA VAL A 33 43.22 -13.83 -10.47
C VAL A 33 43.37 -12.32 -10.66
N LEU A 34 43.41 -11.83 -11.90
CA LEU A 34 43.49 -10.41 -12.20
C LEU A 34 42.22 -9.66 -11.79
N VAL A 35 41.03 -10.26 -11.98
CA VAL A 35 39.76 -9.73 -11.46
C VAL A 35 39.77 -9.68 -9.94
N LEU A 36 40.25 -10.73 -9.25
CA LEU A 36 40.37 -10.75 -7.79
C LEU A 36 41.38 -9.71 -7.25
N PHE A 37 42.42 -9.39 -8.02
CA PHE A 37 43.43 -8.38 -7.65
C PHE A 37 43.02 -6.95 -8.02
N ALA A 38 42.24 -6.78 -9.09
CA ALA A 38 41.73 -5.49 -9.57
C ALA A 38 40.39 -5.09 -8.92
N MET A 39 39.68 -6.04 -8.30
CA MET A 39 38.58 -5.72 -7.41
C MET A 39 39.17 -5.09 -6.14
N PRO A 40 38.81 -3.83 -5.82
CA PRO A 40 39.27 -3.22 -4.58
C PRO A 40 38.82 -4.10 -3.41
N PRO A 41 39.64 -4.30 -2.36
CA PRO A 41 39.21 -5.04 -1.19
C PRO A 41 37.92 -4.38 -0.70
N GLY A 42 36.83 -5.16 -0.66
CA GLY A 42 35.57 -4.73 -0.11
C GLY A 42 35.83 -4.29 1.33
N ARG A 43 36.04 -2.98 1.53
CA ARG A 43 36.04 -2.38 2.84
C ARG A 43 34.61 -2.52 3.33
N SER A 44 34.41 -3.45 4.26
CA SER A 44 33.31 -3.35 5.20
C SER A 44 33.36 -1.92 5.77
N PRO A 45 32.32 -1.10 5.59
CA PRO A 45 32.31 0.21 6.22
C PRO A 45 32.36 0.00 7.74
N PRO A 46 33.02 0.88 8.52
CA PRO A 46 32.75 0.93 9.95
C PRO A 46 31.25 1.12 10.14
N ALA A 47 30.66 0.45 11.13
CA ALA A 47 29.22 0.38 11.41
C ALA A 47 28.50 1.74 11.66
N ALA A 48 29.15 2.86 11.37
CA ALA A 48 28.64 4.22 11.50
C ALA A 48 28.29 4.91 10.15
N ALA A 49 28.45 4.23 9.00
CA ALA A 49 28.24 4.84 7.67
C ALA A 49 27.12 4.20 6.81
N VAL A 50 26.28 3.33 7.37
CA VAL A 50 25.09 2.82 6.68
C VAL A 50 23.86 3.59 7.19
N LEU A 51 23.85 4.88 6.89
CA LEU A 51 22.62 5.69 6.80
C LEU A 51 22.57 6.15 5.34
N GLU A 52 22.39 5.19 4.44
CA GLU A 52 21.97 5.50 3.09
C GLU A 52 20.49 5.86 3.19
N GLU A 53 20.26 7.17 3.25
CA GLU A 53 18.99 7.84 3.16
C GLU A 53 18.32 7.31 1.88
N TYR A 54 17.36 6.39 2.02
CA TYR A 54 16.48 6.01 0.91
C TYR A 54 15.62 7.25 0.61
N GLU A 55 16.13 8.12 -0.25
CA GLU A 55 15.31 9.11 -0.94
C GLU A 55 14.25 8.32 -1.70
N ILE A 56 13.02 8.31 -1.20
CA ILE A 56 11.86 7.91 -1.99
C ILE A 56 11.80 8.93 -3.12
N ASN A 57 12.26 8.52 -4.30
CA ASN A 57 12.37 9.27 -5.54
C ASN A 57 11.52 10.56 -5.57
N GLY A 58 12.17 11.71 -5.31
CA GLY A 58 11.75 12.98 -5.88
C GLY A 58 11.05 14.03 -5.00
N GLY A 59 11.03 13.94 -3.67
CA GLY A 59 10.52 15.12 -2.93
C GLY A 59 10.49 15.15 -1.40
N ARG A 60 10.58 14.02 -0.69
CA ARG A 60 10.40 14.03 0.78
C ARG A 60 11.54 13.34 1.51
N LYS A 61 12.01 13.97 2.59
CA LYS A 61 13.10 13.47 3.43
C LYS A 61 12.57 12.42 4.40
N VAL A 62 13.28 11.30 4.51
CA VAL A 62 12.99 10.29 5.54
C VAL A 62 13.90 10.59 6.72
N SER A 63 13.32 10.88 7.88
CA SER A 63 14.08 11.33 9.04
C SER A 63 14.79 10.12 9.68
N PRO A 64 16.14 10.09 9.74
CA PRO A 64 16.82 9.08 10.54
C PRO A 64 16.41 9.28 11.99
N ASN A 65 16.38 8.19 12.76
CA ASN A 65 15.83 8.04 14.12
C ASN A 65 16.40 9.05 15.15
N LEU A 66 16.10 10.33 14.98
CA LEU A 66 16.61 11.46 15.74
C LEU A 66 15.68 11.71 16.93
N LYS A 67 16.28 12.20 18.02
CA LYS A 67 15.67 12.50 19.33
C LYS A 67 14.59 13.62 19.30
N GLY A 68 13.84 13.75 18.20
CA GLY A 68 12.69 14.62 18.09
C GLY A 68 11.41 13.97 18.65
N SER A 69 10.39 14.79 18.89
CA SER A 69 9.07 14.30 19.29
C SER A 69 8.50 13.40 18.18
N LYS A 70 8.19 12.15 18.52
CA LYS A 70 7.56 11.19 17.61
C LYS A 70 6.05 11.20 17.80
N ASN A 71 5.32 11.19 16.70
CA ASN A 71 3.88 11.09 16.67
C ASN A 71 3.49 9.84 15.91
N TYR A 72 2.72 8.96 16.55
CA TYR A 72 2.21 7.75 15.90
C TYR A 72 0.77 7.97 15.44
N ALA A 73 0.34 7.22 14.43
CA ALA A 73 -1.06 7.11 14.04
C ALA A 73 -1.38 5.66 13.68
N VAL A 74 -2.53 5.16 14.14
CA VAL A 74 -3.04 3.81 13.84
C VAL A 74 -4.29 3.93 12.99
N ILE A 75 -4.26 3.36 11.79
CA ILE A 75 -5.37 3.45 10.82
C ILE A 75 -5.79 2.04 10.44
N PHE A 76 -7.07 1.73 10.63
CA PHE A 76 -7.68 0.52 10.14
C PHE A 76 -8.45 0.81 8.85
N ASP A 77 -8.18 0.00 7.82
CA ASP A 77 -9.00 -0.11 6.62
C ASP A 77 -9.85 -1.37 6.72
N ALA A 78 -11.15 -1.20 6.94
CA ALA A 78 -12.13 -2.27 7.00
C ALA A 78 -12.78 -2.47 5.62
N GLY A 79 -12.04 -3.16 4.75
CA GLY A 79 -12.45 -3.54 3.41
C GLY A 79 -13.47 -4.68 3.35
N SER A 80 -14.11 -4.84 2.19
CA SER A 80 -15.07 -5.93 1.94
C SER A 80 -14.45 -7.33 2.04
N SER A 81 -13.22 -7.50 1.56
CA SER A 81 -12.53 -8.79 1.50
C SER A 81 -11.62 -9.08 2.70
N GLY A 82 -11.43 -8.12 3.59
CA GLY A 82 -10.50 -8.22 4.71
C GLY A 82 -10.30 -6.89 5.41
N SER A 83 -9.78 -6.96 6.64
CA SER A 83 -9.43 -5.78 7.43
C SER A 83 -7.92 -5.65 7.53
N ARG A 84 -7.42 -4.41 7.48
CA ARG A 84 -6.00 -4.07 7.53
C ARG A 84 -5.75 -3.08 8.66
N VAL A 85 -4.56 -3.12 9.23
CA VAL A 85 -4.07 -2.07 10.13
C VAL A 85 -2.75 -1.54 9.62
N HIS A 86 -2.63 -0.22 9.66
CA HIS A 86 -1.43 0.54 9.39
C HIS A 86 -1.02 1.27 10.66
N VAL A 87 0.26 1.20 11.02
CA VAL A 87 0.86 2.08 12.02
C VAL A 87 1.95 2.89 11.37
N PHE A 88 1.81 4.21 11.44
CA PHE A 88 2.80 5.16 10.95
C PHE A 88 3.45 5.89 12.13
N CYS A 89 4.71 6.26 11.97
CA CYS A 89 5.42 7.15 12.87
C CYS A 89 5.87 8.37 12.08
N PHE A 90 5.66 9.56 12.63
CA PHE A 90 6.05 10.83 12.05
C PHE A 90 6.93 11.61 13.03
N ASP A 91 7.83 12.42 12.50
CA ASP A 91 8.53 13.44 13.28
C ASP A 91 7.72 14.76 13.35
N HIS A 92 8.33 15.80 13.90
CA HIS A 92 7.73 17.13 14.02
C HIS A 92 7.47 17.84 12.68
N ASN A 93 8.17 17.45 11.61
CA ASN A 93 7.98 17.99 10.26
C ASN A 93 6.96 17.18 9.47
N MET A 94 6.29 16.22 10.12
CA MET A 94 5.39 15.26 9.48
C MET A 94 6.12 14.42 8.43
N ASP A 95 7.40 14.11 8.63
CA ASP A 95 8.11 13.14 7.79
C ASP A 95 8.02 11.75 8.41
N LEU A 96 7.94 10.72 7.55
CA LEU A 96 7.86 9.33 8.02
C LEU A 96 9.16 8.92 8.70
N VAL A 97 9.00 8.22 9.82
CA VAL A 97 10.09 7.68 10.64
C VAL A 97 9.94 6.17 10.69
N TYR A 98 11.07 5.47 10.58
CA TYR A 98 11.11 4.01 10.66
C TYR A 98 10.55 3.46 11.98
N ILE A 99 9.72 2.43 11.86
CA ILE A 99 9.29 1.53 12.92
C ILE A 99 10.03 0.20 12.72
N GLY A 100 11.09 -0.01 13.50
CA GLY A 100 11.99 -1.14 13.26
C GLY A 100 12.76 -0.95 11.95
N ARG A 101 12.41 -1.71 10.91
CA ARG A 101 13.07 -1.66 9.59
C ARG A 101 12.20 -1.05 8.48
N ASP A 102 10.92 -0.80 8.76
CA ASP A 102 9.94 -0.37 7.77
C ASP A 102 9.38 1.01 8.13
N LEU A 103 8.84 1.75 7.16
CA LEU A 103 8.19 3.05 7.40
C LEU A 103 6.75 2.92 7.89
N GLU A 104 6.20 1.71 7.83
CA GLU A 104 4.89 1.36 8.36
C GLU A 104 4.90 -0.04 8.99
N LEU A 105 4.08 -0.26 10.01
CA LEU A 105 3.61 -1.60 10.35
C LEU A 105 2.34 -1.87 9.54
N PHE A 106 2.36 -2.89 8.69
CA PHE A 106 1.20 -3.33 7.93
C PHE A 106 0.83 -4.78 8.26
N LEU A 107 -0.44 -5.02 8.59
CA LEU A 107 -0.99 -6.35 8.82
C LEU A 107 -2.40 -6.44 8.24
N GLN A 108 -2.78 -7.64 7.78
CA GLN A 108 -4.09 -7.90 7.19
C GLN A 108 -4.68 -9.21 7.71
N ILE A 109 -6.00 -9.24 7.89
CA ILE A 109 -6.80 -10.44 8.15
C ILE A 109 -7.93 -10.59 7.14
N LYS A 110 -8.49 -11.79 7.07
CA LYS A 110 -9.71 -12.13 6.33
C LYS A 110 -10.62 -13.01 7.22
N PRO A 111 -11.95 -12.96 7.06
CA PRO A 111 -12.70 -12.11 6.14
C PRO A 111 -12.80 -10.64 6.62
N GLY A 112 -13.45 -9.78 5.83
CA GLY A 112 -13.76 -8.38 6.22
C GLY A 112 -14.92 -8.28 7.20
N LEU A 113 -15.19 -7.07 7.70
CA LEU A 113 -16.26 -6.85 8.68
C LEU A 113 -17.66 -7.21 8.17
N SER A 114 -17.93 -7.04 6.88
CA SER A 114 -19.23 -7.34 6.27
C SER A 114 -19.61 -8.83 6.33
N ALA A 115 -18.62 -9.74 6.41
CA ALA A 115 -18.88 -11.17 6.58
C ALA A 115 -19.57 -11.51 7.93
N TYR A 116 -19.55 -10.57 8.86
CA TYR A 116 -20.14 -10.68 10.19
C TYR A 116 -21.42 -9.85 10.34
N ALA A 117 -22.14 -9.55 9.24
CA ALA A 117 -23.37 -8.74 9.25
C ALA A 117 -24.41 -9.17 10.29
N LYS A 118 -24.44 -10.46 10.65
CA LYS A 118 -25.36 -11.04 11.64
C LYS A 118 -24.80 -11.06 13.07
N ASP A 119 -23.51 -10.84 13.26
CA ASP A 119 -22.83 -10.86 14.55
C ASP A 119 -21.84 -9.69 14.70
N PRO A 120 -22.32 -8.51 15.13
CA PRO A 120 -21.47 -7.33 15.33
C PRO A 120 -20.34 -7.52 16.33
N ARG A 121 -20.50 -8.40 17.33
CA ARG A 121 -19.45 -8.67 18.32
C ARG A 121 -18.33 -9.47 17.67
N ALA A 122 -18.65 -10.51 16.92
CA ALA A 122 -17.66 -11.26 16.15
C ALA A 122 -16.92 -10.37 15.13
N ALA A 123 -17.63 -9.41 14.52
CA ALA A 123 -17.01 -8.40 13.65
C ALA A 123 -15.91 -7.62 14.38
N ALA A 124 -16.22 -7.07 15.55
CA ALA A 124 -15.27 -6.33 16.36
C ALA A 124 -14.13 -7.23 16.86
N ASP A 125 -14.45 -8.41 17.40
CA ASP A 125 -13.47 -9.36 17.94
C ASP A 125 -12.44 -9.80 16.89
N SER A 126 -12.84 -9.84 15.61
CA SER A 126 -11.90 -10.13 14.51
C SER A 126 -10.72 -9.14 14.45
N LEU A 127 -10.93 -7.88 14.85
CA LEU A 127 -9.91 -6.82 14.83
C LEU A 127 -8.95 -6.87 16.03
N ILE A 128 -9.22 -7.67 17.06
CA ILE A 128 -8.41 -7.73 18.29
C ILE A 128 -6.95 -8.04 17.98
N SER A 129 -6.70 -9.04 17.13
CA SER A 129 -5.33 -9.45 16.80
C SER A 129 -4.52 -8.34 16.13
N LEU A 130 -5.17 -7.54 15.28
CA LEU A 130 -4.58 -6.38 14.62
C LEU A 130 -4.34 -5.23 15.60
N LEU A 131 -5.31 -4.96 16.48
CA LEU A 131 -5.22 -3.93 17.52
C LEU A 131 -4.06 -4.21 18.49
N ASP A 132 -3.96 -5.44 18.98
CA ASP A 132 -2.89 -5.85 19.91
C ASP A 132 -1.50 -5.66 19.26
N LYS A 133 -1.36 -5.97 17.97
CA LYS A 133 -0.12 -5.75 17.21
C LYS A 133 0.17 -4.27 17.00
N ALA A 134 -0.84 -3.47 16.65
CA ALA A 134 -0.68 -2.04 16.48
C ALA A 134 -0.25 -1.36 17.79
N GLU A 135 -0.88 -1.69 18.91
CA GLU A 135 -0.48 -1.16 20.22
C GLU A 135 0.94 -1.59 20.61
N SER A 136 1.36 -2.80 20.26
CA SER A 136 2.71 -3.29 20.54
C SER A 136 3.80 -2.48 19.80
N ALA A 137 3.47 -1.92 18.64
CA ALA A 137 4.38 -1.07 17.87
C ALA A 137 4.48 0.37 18.43
N VAL A 138 3.50 0.81 19.23
CA VAL A 138 3.44 2.16 19.80
C VAL A 138 4.02 2.17 21.23
N PRO A 139 5.04 3.00 21.53
CA PRO A 139 5.58 3.15 22.87
C PRO A 139 4.51 3.49 23.91
N LYS A 140 4.57 2.85 25.09
CA LYS A 140 3.51 2.91 26.12
C LYS A 140 3.16 4.35 26.53
N ASP A 141 4.15 5.22 26.61
CA ASP A 141 4.04 6.64 26.96
C ASP A 141 3.37 7.49 25.87
N LEU A 142 3.38 7.03 24.61
CA LEU A 142 2.77 7.71 23.47
C LEU A 142 1.36 7.22 23.13
N ARG A 143 0.93 6.07 23.65
CA ARG A 143 -0.37 5.45 23.30
C ARG A 143 -1.55 6.39 23.51
N ARG A 144 -1.64 7.04 24.67
CA ARG A 144 -2.75 7.97 25.00
C ARG A 144 -2.82 9.21 24.09
N LYS A 145 -1.76 9.51 23.34
CA LYS A 145 -1.71 10.61 22.36
C LYS A 145 -1.86 10.13 20.91
N THR A 146 -1.74 8.82 20.69
CA THR A 146 -1.74 8.21 19.37
C THR A 146 -3.18 8.01 18.88
N PRO A 147 -3.65 8.72 17.86
CA PRO A 147 -4.97 8.50 17.31
C PRO A 147 -5.11 7.09 16.71
N VAL A 148 -6.22 6.44 17.00
CA VAL A 148 -6.69 5.25 16.28
C VAL A 148 -7.96 5.60 15.50
N ARG A 149 -7.99 5.25 14.21
CA ARG A 149 -9.16 5.46 13.34
C ARG A 149 -9.47 4.18 12.57
N VAL A 150 -10.75 3.96 12.29
CA VAL A 150 -11.27 2.83 11.50
C VAL A 150 -12.14 3.41 10.39
N GLY A 151 -11.69 3.26 9.15
CA GLY A 151 -12.46 3.57 7.96
C GLY A 151 -13.02 2.29 7.35
N ALA A 152 -14.34 2.11 7.40
CA ALA A 152 -15.00 1.06 6.65
C ALA A 152 -15.35 1.54 5.24
N THR A 153 -15.20 0.67 4.24
CA THR A 153 -15.38 1.04 2.83
C THR A 153 -16.68 0.45 2.27
N ALA A 154 -16.76 0.30 0.94
CA ALA A 154 -17.94 -0.15 0.21
C ALA A 154 -18.62 -1.41 0.79
N GLY A 155 -17.86 -2.37 1.34
CA GLY A 155 -18.43 -3.60 1.88
C GLY A 155 -19.41 -3.40 3.05
N LEU A 156 -19.24 -2.35 3.85
CA LEU A 156 -20.19 -2.02 4.92
C LEU A 156 -21.33 -1.13 4.42
N ARG A 157 -21.11 -0.32 3.36
CA ARG A 157 -22.16 0.51 2.74
C ARG A 157 -23.28 -0.33 2.14
N THR A 158 -22.97 -1.53 1.67
CA THR A 158 -23.93 -2.42 0.98
C THR A 158 -24.75 -3.29 1.93
N LEU A 159 -24.49 -3.25 3.25
CA LEU A 159 -25.24 -4.06 4.21
C LEU A 159 -26.65 -3.51 4.37
N GLU A 160 -27.63 -4.42 4.44
CA GLU A 160 -29.03 -4.05 4.62
C GLU A 160 -29.34 -3.62 6.08
N GLY A 161 -30.30 -2.70 6.21
CA GLY A 161 -30.83 -2.25 7.50
C GLY A 161 -29.78 -1.54 8.37
N ASP A 162 -29.76 -1.87 9.66
CA ASP A 162 -28.90 -1.25 10.66
C ASP A 162 -27.59 -2.04 10.91
N ALA A 163 -27.30 -3.06 10.10
CA ALA A 163 -26.19 -3.98 10.34
C ALA A 163 -24.82 -3.26 10.35
N SER A 164 -24.62 -2.32 9.43
CA SER A 164 -23.42 -1.49 9.37
C SER A 164 -23.23 -0.68 10.67
N ASP A 165 -24.28 0.01 11.11
CA ASP A 165 -24.23 0.83 12.33
C ASP A 165 -23.96 0.00 13.58
N ARG A 166 -24.58 -1.19 13.69
CA ARG A 166 -24.33 -2.13 14.79
C ARG A 166 -22.89 -2.61 14.81
N ILE A 167 -22.31 -2.94 13.65
CA ILE A 167 -20.90 -3.33 13.54
C ILE A 167 -19.99 -2.18 13.96
N LEU A 168 -20.21 -0.97 13.42
CA LEU A 168 -19.40 0.19 13.78
C LEU A 168 -19.49 0.50 15.27
N GLN A 169 -20.67 0.35 15.87
CA GLN A 169 -20.84 0.53 17.30
C GLN A 169 -20.05 -0.50 18.12
N ALA A 170 -20.09 -1.78 17.73
CA ALA A 170 -19.29 -2.81 18.38
C ALA A 170 -17.77 -2.53 18.26
N VAL A 171 -17.31 -1.98 17.12
CA VAL A 171 -15.91 -1.57 16.94
C VAL A 171 -15.57 -0.36 17.83
N ARG A 172 -16.47 0.62 17.97
CA ARG A 172 -16.29 1.74 18.92
C ARG A 172 -16.16 1.24 20.35
N ASP A 173 -17.02 0.29 20.73
CA ASP A 173 -17.00 -0.33 22.06
C ASP A 173 -15.67 -1.06 22.30
N LEU A 174 -15.20 -1.84 21.32
CA LEU A 174 -13.89 -2.49 21.39
C LEU A 174 -12.75 -1.49 21.62
N LEU A 175 -12.69 -0.42 20.84
CA LEU A 175 -11.63 0.59 20.98
C LEU A 175 -11.68 1.27 22.35
N ARG A 176 -12.88 1.61 22.83
CA ARG A 176 -13.07 2.24 24.15
C ARG A 176 -12.66 1.31 25.29
N ASP A 177 -13.04 0.04 25.21
CA ASP A 177 -12.96 -0.88 26.35
C ASP A 177 -11.60 -1.60 26.43
N ARG A 178 -10.92 -1.80 25.29
CA ARG A 178 -9.64 -2.53 25.21
C ARG A 178 -8.43 -1.64 24.94
N SER A 179 -8.58 -0.56 24.18
CA SER A 179 -7.42 0.18 23.67
C SER A 179 -6.93 1.28 24.61
N ASN A 180 -5.61 1.45 24.67
CA ASN A 180 -4.97 2.62 25.29
C ASN A 180 -4.66 3.75 24.30
N LEU A 181 -5.03 3.56 23.03
CA LEU A 181 -4.88 4.56 21.98
C LEU A 181 -5.98 5.63 22.11
N LYS A 182 -5.72 6.81 21.56
CA LYS A 182 -6.70 7.90 21.55
C LYS A 182 -7.77 7.63 20.49
N SER A 183 -9.00 7.35 20.91
CA SER A 183 -10.16 7.22 20.03
C SER A 183 -11.11 8.41 20.23
N ASP A 184 -11.27 9.25 19.20
CA ASP A 184 -12.22 10.36 19.20
C ASP A 184 -13.63 9.87 18.78
N ALA A 185 -14.68 10.66 19.03
CA ALA A 185 -16.07 10.26 18.74
C ALA A 185 -16.30 9.88 17.26
N ASN A 186 -15.56 10.48 16.33
CA ASN A 186 -15.61 10.20 14.89
C ASN A 186 -14.49 9.24 14.42
N ALA A 187 -13.86 8.49 15.32
CA ALA A 187 -12.75 7.61 14.98
C ALA A 187 -13.17 6.42 14.12
N VAL A 188 -14.41 5.96 14.25
CA VAL A 188 -14.94 4.79 13.53
C VAL A 188 -16.08 5.25 12.64
N THR A 189 -15.89 5.18 11.33
CA THR A 189 -16.85 5.70 10.34
C THR A 189 -16.85 4.83 9.08
N VAL A 190 -18.00 4.76 8.41
CA VAL A 190 -18.01 4.37 6.99
C VAL A 190 -17.48 5.57 6.22
N LEU A 191 -16.40 5.37 5.46
CA LEU A 191 -15.95 6.40 4.53
C LEU A 191 -16.98 6.52 3.43
N ASP A 192 -17.24 7.70 2.89
CA ASP A 192 -17.91 7.82 1.59
C ASP A 192 -16.87 7.69 0.44
N GLY A 193 -17.34 7.55 -0.80
CA GLY A 193 -16.44 7.38 -1.94
C GLY A 193 -15.57 8.62 -2.19
N SER A 194 -16.09 9.81 -1.90
CA SER A 194 -15.35 11.07 -2.05
C SER A 194 -14.27 11.22 -0.97
N GLN A 195 -14.49 10.68 0.22
CA GLN A 195 -13.49 10.57 1.28
C GLN A 195 -12.35 9.65 0.86
N GLU A 196 -12.66 8.46 0.33
CA GLU A 196 -11.65 7.53 -0.21
C GLU A 196 -10.75 8.21 -1.24
N GLY A 197 -11.34 8.83 -2.27
CA GLY A 197 -10.59 9.55 -3.31
C GLY A 197 -9.73 10.70 -2.74
N SER A 198 -10.28 11.48 -1.81
CA SER A 198 -9.54 12.57 -1.17
C SER A 198 -8.34 12.07 -0.34
N TYR A 199 -8.49 10.97 0.41
CA TYR A 199 -7.40 10.41 1.20
C TYR A 199 -6.33 9.77 0.32
N GLN A 200 -6.69 9.15 -0.80
CA GLN A 200 -5.72 8.67 -1.77
C GLN A 200 -4.92 9.83 -2.39
N TRP A 201 -5.59 10.94 -2.75
CA TRP A 201 -4.94 12.14 -3.25
C TRP A 201 -3.93 12.71 -2.24
N VAL A 202 -4.31 12.79 -0.96
CA VAL A 202 -3.41 13.20 0.13
C VAL A 202 -2.23 12.26 0.23
N THR A 203 -2.46 10.95 0.18
CA THR A 203 -1.40 9.93 0.29
C THR A 203 -0.35 10.08 -0.81
N ILE A 204 -0.78 10.17 -2.07
CA ILE A 204 0.14 10.28 -3.21
C ILE A 204 0.91 11.61 -3.15
N ASN A 205 0.21 12.73 -2.92
CA ASN A 205 0.89 14.02 -2.85
C ASN A 205 1.75 14.19 -1.58
N TYR A 206 1.43 13.47 -0.50
CA TYR A 206 2.29 13.37 0.67
C TYR A 206 3.60 12.67 0.32
N LEU A 207 3.53 11.49 -0.32
CA LEU A 207 4.69 10.67 -0.67
C LEU A 207 5.59 11.37 -1.69
N LEU A 208 5.00 12.09 -2.66
CA LEU A 208 5.74 12.89 -3.64
C LEU A 208 6.25 14.24 -3.10
N GLY A 209 5.97 14.57 -1.84
CA GLY A 209 6.37 15.84 -1.23
C GLY A 209 5.72 17.07 -1.89
N ASN A 210 4.50 16.94 -2.42
CA ASN A 210 3.78 18.00 -3.10
C ASN A 210 2.82 18.79 -2.19
N LEU A 211 2.46 18.25 -1.03
CA LEU A 211 1.65 18.98 -0.05
C LEU A 211 2.37 20.24 0.44
N GLY A 212 1.65 21.35 0.55
CA GLY A 212 2.17 22.70 0.85
C GLY A 212 2.57 23.50 -0.39
N LYS A 213 2.78 22.87 -1.55
CA LYS A 213 3.05 23.54 -2.84
C LYS A 213 1.75 24.04 -3.49
N ASP A 214 1.87 24.85 -4.54
CA ASP A 214 0.71 25.29 -5.31
C ASP A 214 -0.10 24.10 -5.86
N TYR A 215 -1.44 24.25 -5.98
CA TYR A 215 -2.33 23.18 -6.44
C TYR A 215 -1.92 22.63 -7.81
N SER A 216 -1.41 23.48 -8.70
CA SER A 216 -0.92 23.08 -10.04
C SER A 216 0.32 22.18 -10.02
N SER A 217 1.03 22.12 -8.88
CA SER A 217 2.20 21.26 -8.67
C SER A 217 1.84 19.91 -8.05
N THR A 218 0.56 19.66 -7.80
CA THR A 218 0.07 18.39 -7.26
C THR A 218 -0.29 17.44 -8.39
N VAL A 219 -0.38 16.14 -8.08
CA VAL A 219 -0.84 15.13 -9.03
C VAL A 219 -2.30 14.77 -8.76
N GLY A 220 -3.06 14.53 -9.82
CA GLY A 220 -4.38 13.90 -9.72
C GLY A 220 -4.25 12.40 -9.51
N VAL A 221 -5.30 11.78 -8.96
CA VAL A 221 -5.37 10.35 -8.70
C VAL A 221 -6.66 9.76 -9.26
N VAL A 222 -6.57 8.50 -9.69
CA VAL A 222 -7.71 7.68 -10.07
C VAL A 222 -7.60 6.35 -9.32
N ASP A 223 -8.62 6.00 -8.55
CA ASP A 223 -8.70 4.72 -7.84
C ASP A 223 -9.72 3.82 -8.53
N LEU A 224 -9.27 2.72 -9.14
CA LEU A 224 -10.18 1.73 -9.72
C LEU A 224 -10.41 0.59 -8.73
N GLY A 225 -11.36 0.81 -7.82
CA GLY A 225 -11.80 -0.18 -6.85
C GLY A 225 -12.67 -1.29 -7.44
N GLY A 226 -13.16 -2.20 -6.58
CA GLY A 226 -14.04 -3.28 -7.01
C GLY A 226 -15.46 -2.81 -7.39
N GLY A 227 -16.06 -1.97 -6.54
CA GLY A 227 -17.44 -1.50 -6.70
C GLY A 227 -17.59 -0.10 -7.30
N SER A 228 -16.55 0.74 -7.22
CA SER A 228 -16.55 2.12 -7.71
C SER A 228 -15.20 2.51 -8.28
N VAL A 229 -15.18 3.61 -9.03
CA VAL A 229 -13.96 4.32 -9.42
C VAL A 229 -14.01 5.74 -8.87
N GLN A 230 -12.90 6.21 -8.30
CA GLN A 230 -12.76 7.57 -7.78
C GLN A 230 -11.82 8.39 -8.64
N MET A 231 -12.13 9.67 -8.81
CA MET A 231 -11.25 10.69 -9.40
C MET A 231 -11.05 11.79 -8.38
N ALA A 232 -9.80 12.18 -8.10
CA ALA A 232 -9.50 13.32 -7.23
C ALA A 232 -8.31 14.13 -7.75
N TYR A 233 -8.47 15.45 -7.86
CA TYR A 233 -7.38 16.37 -8.22
C TYR A 233 -7.66 17.77 -7.68
N ALA A 234 -6.58 18.52 -7.42
CA ALA A 234 -6.72 19.89 -6.92
C ALA A 234 -7.08 20.86 -8.04
N ILE A 235 -7.95 21.81 -7.73
CA ILE A 235 -8.45 22.84 -8.64
C ILE A 235 -8.23 24.25 -8.04
N SER A 236 -8.36 25.27 -8.89
CA SER A 236 -8.26 26.65 -8.42
C SER A 236 -9.46 27.02 -7.53
N LYS A 237 -9.25 27.99 -6.62
CA LYS A 237 -10.35 28.56 -5.80
C LYS A 237 -11.48 29.12 -6.67
N LYS A 238 -11.15 29.64 -7.86
CA LYS A 238 -12.14 30.16 -8.82
C LYS A 238 -13.01 29.03 -9.37
N ASP A 239 -12.40 27.90 -9.76
CA ASP A 239 -13.16 26.76 -10.29
C ASP A 239 -14.00 26.10 -9.19
N ALA A 240 -13.46 26.01 -7.98
CA ALA A 240 -14.19 25.56 -6.80
C ALA A 240 -15.45 26.40 -6.54
N ALA A 241 -15.34 27.73 -6.62
CA ALA A 241 -16.48 28.64 -6.43
C ALA A 241 -17.53 28.55 -7.55
N ASN A 242 -17.14 28.09 -8.75
CA ASN A 242 -18.03 27.90 -9.90
C ASN A 242 -18.54 26.46 -10.03
N ALA A 243 -18.19 25.57 -9.10
CA ALA A 243 -18.58 24.18 -9.17
C ALA A 243 -20.11 24.04 -9.12
N PRO A 244 -20.71 23.15 -9.94
CA PRO A 244 -22.14 22.90 -9.89
C PRO A 244 -22.59 22.50 -8.48
N ARG A 245 -23.74 23.02 -8.06
CA ARG A 245 -24.42 22.50 -6.88
C ARG A 245 -25.06 21.17 -7.25
N VAL A 246 -24.82 20.17 -6.43
CA VAL A 246 -25.48 18.87 -6.52
C VAL A 246 -26.83 18.90 -5.81
N SER A 247 -27.69 17.93 -6.15
CA SER A 247 -29.00 17.76 -5.52
C SER A 247 -28.86 17.35 -4.05
N ASP A 248 -29.91 17.52 -3.25
CA ASP A 248 -29.92 17.06 -1.86
C ASP A 248 -29.63 15.55 -1.79
N GLY A 249 -28.59 15.17 -1.04
CA GLY A 249 -28.19 13.78 -0.82
C GLY A 249 -27.03 13.27 -1.69
N GLU A 250 -26.50 14.07 -2.61
CA GLU A 250 -25.30 13.73 -3.39
C GLU A 250 -24.03 14.37 -2.79
N ASP A 251 -22.90 13.68 -2.94
CA ASP A 251 -21.59 14.21 -2.54
C ASP A 251 -21.25 15.46 -3.34
N THR A 252 -20.85 16.53 -2.65
CA THR A 252 -20.39 17.75 -3.32
C THR A 252 -19.13 17.47 -4.13
N TYR A 253 -19.06 17.98 -5.36
CA TYR A 253 -17.89 17.83 -6.23
C TYR A 253 -16.60 18.43 -5.69
N VAL A 254 -16.68 19.33 -4.71
CA VAL A 254 -15.51 20.05 -4.18
C VAL A 254 -15.36 19.77 -2.69
N LYS A 255 -14.16 19.35 -2.31
CA LYS A 255 -13.76 19.18 -0.90
C LYS A 255 -12.63 20.13 -0.55
N GLU A 256 -12.84 20.95 0.47
CA GLU A 256 -11.82 21.84 1.00
C GLU A 256 -11.00 21.14 2.08
N MET A 257 -9.68 21.26 2.01
CA MET A 257 -8.74 20.65 2.96
C MET A 257 -7.59 21.58 3.27
N HIS A 258 -7.23 21.72 4.56
CA HIS A 258 -6.04 22.46 4.98
C HIS A 258 -4.89 21.49 5.27
N LEU A 259 -3.84 21.51 4.46
CA LEU A 259 -2.74 20.54 4.48
C LEU A 259 -1.40 21.27 4.38
N MET A 260 -0.50 21.01 5.34
CA MET A 260 0.85 21.61 5.40
C MET A 260 0.85 23.14 5.25
N GLY A 261 -0.09 23.81 5.92
CA GLY A 261 -0.20 25.28 5.92
C GLY A 261 -0.88 25.88 4.67
N ARG A 262 -1.49 25.06 3.81
CA ARG A 262 -2.16 25.50 2.58
C ARG A 262 -3.57 24.94 2.46
N ASP A 263 -4.49 25.78 2.00
CA ASP A 263 -5.83 25.38 1.60
C ASP A 263 -5.81 24.79 0.18
N TYR A 264 -6.37 23.59 0.04
CA TYR A 264 -6.62 22.94 -1.24
C TYR A 264 -8.12 22.79 -1.45
N TYR A 265 -8.54 23.03 -2.68
CA TYR A 265 -9.87 22.69 -3.17
C TYR A 265 -9.72 21.49 -4.10
N LEU A 266 -10.23 20.33 -3.68
CA LEU A 266 -10.16 19.11 -4.46
C LEU A 266 -11.47 18.91 -5.22
N TYR A 267 -11.40 18.81 -6.55
CA TYR A 267 -12.43 18.09 -7.26
C TYR A 267 -12.36 16.63 -6.82
N VAL A 268 -13.47 16.07 -6.38
CA VAL A 268 -13.58 14.64 -6.09
C VAL A 268 -14.93 14.12 -6.56
N HIS A 269 -14.91 12.94 -7.18
CA HIS A 269 -16.13 12.20 -7.47
C HIS A 269 -15.90 10.70 -7.38
N SER A 270 -16.94 9.98 -6.96
CA SER A 270 -16.96 8.53 -6.86
C SER A 270 -18.09 7.97 -7.72
N TYR A 271 -17.74 7.29 -8.80
CA TYR A 271 -18.69 6.63 -9.69
C TYR A 271 -18.97 5.22 -9.19
N LEU A 272 -20.04 5.06 -8.41
CA LEU A 272 -20.52 3.74 -8.00
C LEU A 272 -20.97 2.94 -9.23
N HIS A 273 -20.82 1.62 -9.20
CA HIS A 273 -21.10 0.69 -10.30
C HIS A 273 -20.06 0.68 -11.43
N TYR A 274 -19.12 1.63 -11.45
CA TYR A 274 -18.04 1.70 -12.45
C TYR A 274 -16.69 1.15 -11.96
N GLY A 275 -16.66 0.46 -10.81
CA GLY A 275 -15.49 -0.28 -10.37
C GLY A 275 -15.22 -1.53 -11.20
N LEU A 276 -14.04 -2.14 -11.06
CA LEU A 276 -13.58 -3.27 -11.89
C LEU A 276 -14.56 -4.46 -11.91
N LEU A 277 -15.19 -4.78 -10.78
CA LEU A 277 -16.13 -5.90 -10.68
C LEU A 277 -17.55 -5.46 -11.06
N ALA A 278 -17.99 -4.30 -10.57
CA ALA A 278 -19.33 -3.80 -10.86
C ALA A 278 -19.52 -3.45 -12.34
N ALA A 279 -18.50 -2.87 -13.00
CA ALA A 279 -18.55 -2.55 -14.42
C ALA A 279 -18.74 -3.82 -15.28
N ARG A 280 -18.18 -4.95 -14.86
CA ARG A 280 -18.42 -6.24 -15.54
C ARG A 280 -19.88 -6.66 -15.43
N VAL A 281 -20.51 -6.47 -14.27
CA VAL A 281 -21.95 -6.75 -14.09
C VAL A 281 -22.77 -5.86 -15.01
N GLU A 282 -22.53 -4.55 -15.00
CA GLU A 282 -23.24 -3.59 -15.87
C GLU A 282 -23.08 -3.93 -17.36
N MET A 283 -21.87 -4.28 -17.81
CA MET A 283 -21.60 -4.69 -19.19
C MET A 283 -22.31 -6.00 -19.57
N LEU A 284 -22.39 -6.95 -18.64
CA LEU A 284 -23.08 -8.22 -18.86
C LEU A 284 -24.60 -8.04 -18.89
N THR A 285 -25.15 -7.20 -18.02
CA THR A 285 -26.59 -6.87 -18.01
C THR A 285 -27.05 -6.13 -19.25
N ALA A 286 -26.19 -5.30 -19.85
CA ALA A 286 -26.50 -4.60 -21.10
C ALA A 286 -26.56 -5.52 -22.34
N SER A 287 -26.02 -6.74 -22.25
CA SER A 287 -26.04 -7.71 -23.34
C SER A 287 -27.16 -8.72 -23.07
N GLU A 288 -28.26 -8.65 -23.83
CA GLU A 288 -29.33 -9.66 -23.78
C GLU A 288 -28.82 -11.06 -24.20
N ASP A 289 -29.66 -12.09 -24.08
CA ASP A 289 -29.38 -13.56 -24.21
C ASP A 289 -28.60 -14.03 -25.47
N SER A 290 -28.19 -13.14 -26.37
CA SER A 290 -27.44 -13.40 -27.60
C SER A 290 -25.92 -13.44 -27.45
N GLY A 291 -25.40 -13.85 -26.28
CA GLY A 291 -23.97 -13.90 -25.98
C GLY A 291 -23.31 -12.51 -25.86
N ASN A 292 -22.19 -12.44 -25.14
CA ASN A 292 -21.53 -11.16 -24.86
C ASN A 292 -20.14 -11.10 -25.53
N PRO A 293 -19.86 -10.09 -26.39
CA PRO A 293 -18.57 -9.97 -27.10
C PRO A 293 -17.37 -9.68 -26.19
N CYS A 294 -17.62 -9.33 -24.92
CA CYS A 294 -16.59 -9.16 -23.89
C CYS A 294 -16.21 -10.49 -23.22
N ILE A 295 -16.90 -11.58 -23.53
CA ILE A 295 -16.60 -12.93 -23.03
C ILE A 295 -15.79 -13.70 -24.08
N LEU A 296 -14.73 -14.37 -23.62
CA LEU A 296 -13.86 -15.15 -24.50
C LEU A 296 -14.61 -16.36 -25.08
N VAL A 297 -14.32 -16.66 -26.35
CA VAL A 297 -14.88 -17.83 -27.04
C VAL A 297 -14.57 -19.12 -26.27
N GLY A 298 -15.59 -19.94 -26.07
CA GLY A 298 -15.48 -21.21 -25.35
C GLY A 298 -15.71 -21.12 -23.83
N TYR A 299 -15.97 -19.92 -23.30
CA TYR A 299 -16.41 -19.74 -21.92
C TYR A 299 -17.95 -19.68 -21.86
N ASP A 300 -18.54 -20.62 -21.12
CA ASP A 300 -19.97 -20.65 -20.80
C ASP A 300 -20.11 -20.85 -19.28
N GLY A 301 -20.63 -19.84 -18.58
CA GLY A 301 -20.65 -19.80 -17.12
C GLY A 301 -21.58 -18.71 -16.58
N MET A 302 -22.08 -18.92 -15.37
CA MET A 302 -23.05 -18.02 -14.72
C MET A 302 -22.36 -16.98 -13.83
N SER A 303 -22.83 -15.73 -13.90
CA SER A 303 -22.26 -14.56 -13.20
C SER A 303 -22.17 -14.73 -11.67
N ASP A 304 -23.03 -15.56 -11.07
CA ASP A 304 -23.08 -15.85 -9.63
C ASP A 304 -21.80 -16.54 -9.11
N HIS A 305 -20.97 -17.11 -9.99
CA HIS A 305 -19.64 -17.65 -9.62
C HIS A 305 -18.50 -16.63 -9.75
N ILE A 306 -18.76 -15.47 -10.32
CA ILE A 306 -17.75 -14.43 -10.58
C ILE A 306 -17.87 -13.29 -9.56
N PHE A 307 -19.08 -13.04 -9.03
CA PHE A 307 -19.34 -11.99 -8.06
C PHE A 307 -20.22 -12.53 -6.93
N PRO A 308 -19.69 -12.76 -5.70
CA PRO A 308 -20.56 -13.07 -4.58
C PRO A 308 -21.52 -11.90 -4.39
N LYS A 309 -22.83 -12.19 -4.42
CA LYS A 309 -23.87 -11.24 -4.03
C LYS A 309 -23.49 -10.68 -2.65
N ALA A 310 -23.48 -9.35 -2.56
CA ALA A 310 -23.17 -8.62 -1.34
C ALA A 310 -24.12 -9.01 -0.20
#